data_AF-A0A1G8F1Z1-F1
#
_entry.id   AF-A0A1G8F1Z1-F1
#
_cell.length_a   1.000
_cell.length_b   1.000
_cell.length_c   1.000
_cell.angle_alpha   90.00
_cell.angle_beta   90.00
_cell.angle_gamma   90.00
#
_symmetry.space_group_name_H-M   'P 1'
#
loop_
_entity.id
_entity.type
_entity.pdbx_description
1 polymer ?
#
loop_
_entity_poly.entity_id
_entity_poly.type
_entity_poly.pdbx_seq_one_letter_code
_entity_poly.pdbx_strand_id
1 'polypeptide(L)'
;GLELIRDMYDNHPMGVVLIGMPGLERQLMRYPQLYSRIGFAHEFKKLSKEEMTFILKHKWQELGLQINLEDFTDYEAFTAVVRITGGNFRLIQRLFTQIERVMTINQVEKISKEVVEVARESLVIGHK
;
A
#
# COMPACT_ATOMS: atom_id res chain seq x y z
N GLY A 1 -26.41 -4.36 9.54
CA GLY A 1 -24.94 -4.48 9.52
C GLY A 1 -24.31 -3.56 10.54
N LEU A 2 -24.16 -2.27 10.22
CA LEU A 2 -23.54 -1.27 11.10
C LEU A 2 -24.27 -1.05 12.44
N GLU A 3 -25.60 -1.25 12.48
CA GLU A 3 -26.35 -1.16 13.74
C GLU A 3 -26.01 -2.26 14.74
N LEU A 4 -25.64 -3.46 14.26
CA LEU A 4 -25.16 -4.53 15.14
C LEU A 4 -23.83 -4.14 15.79
N ILE A 5 -22.95 -3.47 15.04
CA ILE A 5 -21.68 -2.97 15.57
C ILE A 5 -21.92 -1.92 16.66
N ARG A 6 -22.91 -1.03 16.46
CA ARG A 6 -23.32 -0.06 17.49
C ARG A 6 -23.83 -0.76 18.75
N ASP A 7 -24.75 -1.71 18.57
CA ASP A 7 -25.38 -2.43 19.67
C ASP A 7 -24.35 -3.23 20.50
N MET A 8 -23.40 -3.88 19.82
CA MET A 8 -22.29 -4.55 20.48
C MET A 8 -21.41 -3.59 21.29
N TYR A 9 -21.07 -2.43 20.72
CA TYR A 9 -20.27 -1.41 21.40
C TYR A 9 -20.97 -0.81 22.63
N ASP A 10 -22.28 -0.54 22.54
CA ASP A 10 -23.03 0.06 23.65
C ASP A 10 -23.28 -0.95 24.79
N ASN A 11 -23.49 -2.23 24.47
CA ASN A 11 -23.89 -3.25 25.46
C ASN A 11 -22.74 -4.11 26.02
N HIS A 12 -21.53 -4.01 25.47
CA HIS A 12 -20.38 -4.81 25.90
C HIS A 12 -19.14 -3.92 26.07
N PRO A 13 -18.27 -4.20 27.06
CA PRO A 13 -17.02 -3.46 27.25
C PRO A 13 -15.98 -3.88 26.19
N MET A 14 -16.14 -3.43 24.96
CA MET A 14 -15.27 -3.76 23.82
C MET A 14 -14.83 -2.53 23.04
N GLY A 15 -13.57 -2.53 22.59
CA GLY A 15 -13.08 -1.57 21.61
C GLY A 15 -13.45 -2.01 20.20
N VAL A 16 -13.87 -1.07 19.35
CA VAL A 16 -14.15 -1.31 17.93
C VAL A 16 -13.18 -0.49 17.09
N VAL A 17 -12.48 -1.16 16.17
CA VAL A 17 -11.62 -0.51 15.16
C VAL A 17 -12.18 -0.82 13.78
N LEU A 18 -12.55 0.23 13.04
CA LEU A 18 -13.04 0.11 11.67
C LEU A 18 -11.92 0.51 10.71
N ILE A 19 -11.56 -0.39 9.80
CA ILE A 19 -10.55 -0.16 8.76
C ILE A 19 -11.25 -0.29 7.40
N GLY A 20 -11.04 0.69 6.52
CA GLY A 20 -11.65 0.67 5.21
C GLY A 20 -10.92 1.51 4.18
N MET A 21 -11.52 1.55 3.00
CA MET A 21 -11.03 2.35 1.88
C MET A 21 -11.31 3.84 2.10
N PRO A 22 -10.60 4.74 1.39
CA PRO A 22 -10.88 6.17 1.43
C PRO A 22 -12.37 6.45 1.23
N GLY A 23 -12.94 7.30 2.09
CA GLY A 23 -14.38 7.61 2.07
C GLY A 23 -15.24 6.78 3.04
N LEU A 24 -14.67 5.81 3.77
CA LEU A 24 -15.39 5.09 4.84
C LEU A 24 -16.04 6.06 5.84
N GLU A 25 -15.31 7.08 6.28
CA GLU A 25 -15.82 8.10 7.21
C GLU A 25 -17.06 8.80 6.65
N ARG A 26 -17.07 9.15 5.35
CA ARG A 26 -18.23 9.76 4.69
C ARG A 26 -19.43 8.82 4.64
N GLN A 27 -19.20 7.52 4.53
CA GLN A 27 -20.27 6.54 4.62
C GLN A 27 -20.80 6.44 6.05
N LEU A 28 -19.91 6.48 7.06
CA LEU A 28 -20.28 6.44 8.47
C LEU A 28 -21.06 7.69 8.92
N MET A 29 -20.78 8.86 8.35
CA MET A 29 -21.57 10.08 8.60
C MET A 29 -23.07 9.92 8.29
N ARG A 30 -23.44 8.97 7.42
CA ARG A 30 -24.85 8.67 7.12
C ARG A 30 -25.56 7.89 8.24
N TYR A 31 -24.84 7.47 9.28
CA TYR A 31 -25.35 6.73 10.43
C TYR A 31 -25.00 7.49 11.73
N PRO A 32 -25.75 8.56 12.08
CA PRO A 32 -25.40 9.47 13.17
C PRO A 32 -25.17 8.76 14.51
N GLN A 33 -26.00 7.78 14.83
CA GLN A 33 -25.91 6.98 16.05
C GLN A 33 -24.56 6.26 16.21
N LEU A 34 -24.01 5.69 15.14
CA LEU A 34 -22.68 5.05 15.17
C LEU A 34 -21.56 6.09 15.06
N TYR A 35 -21.73 7.11 14.21
CA TYR A 35 -20.73 8.16 14.02
C TYR A 35 -20.41 8.91 15.32
N SER A 36 -21.44 9.16 16.16
CA SER A 36 -21.28 9.79 17.47
C SER A 36 -20.38 9.03 18.46
N ARG A 37 -20.09 7.75 18.17
CA ARG A 37 -19.23 6.88 19.01
C ARG A 37 -17.78 6.83 18.51
N ILE A 38 -17.47 7.45 17.37
CA ILE A 38 -16.12 7.50 16.85
C ILE A 38 -15.31 8.51 17.67
N GLY A 39 -14.49 8.00 18.60
CA GLY A 39 -13.60 8.83 19.42
C GLY A 39 -12.30 9.23 18.71
N PHE A 40 -11.90 8.50 17.67
CA PHE A 40 -10.67 8.74 16.93
C PHE A 40 -10.84 8.31 15.47
N ALA A 41 -10.39 9.15 14.55
CA ALA A 41 -10.33 8.85 13.12
C ALA A 41 -8.93 9.18 12.61
N HIS A 42 -8.34 8.25 11.87
CA HIS A 42 -7.04 8.44 11.23
C HIS A 42 -7.12 8.11 9.75
N GLU A 43 -6.78 9.10 8.93
CA GLU A 43 -6.64 8.92 7.49
C GLU A 43 -5.18 8.62 7.14
N PHE A 44 -4.95 7.44 6.55
CA PHE A 44 -3.65 7.11 5.96
C PHE A 44 -3.46 7.88 4.66
N LYS A 45 -2.54 8.84 4.66
CA LYS A 45 -2.19 9.62 3.49
C LYS A 45 -1.23 8.84 2.57
N LYS A 46 -1.11 9.32 1.33
CA LYS A 46 -0.04 8.88 0.43
C LYS A 46 1.31 9.22 1.05
N LEU A 47 2.29 8.36 0.83
CA LEU A 47 3.65 8.56 1.31
C LEU A 47 4.26 9.81 0.68
N SER A 48 5.00 10.57 1.48
CA SER A 48 5.88 11.65 1.03
C SER A 48 7.05 11.10 0.20
N LYS A 49 7.82 11.96 -0.45
CA LYS A 49 9.01 11.52 -1.20
C LYS A 49 10.06 10.88 -0.29
N GLU A 50 10.22 11.42 0.91
CA GLU A 50 11.16 10.93 1.93
C GLU A 50 10.71 9.56 2.45
N GLU A 51 9.41 9.43 2.79
CA GLU A 51 8.82 8.16 3.22
C GLU A 51 8.90 7.11 2.11
N MET A 52 8.63 7.49 0.86
CA MET A 52 8.81 6.62 -0.30
C MET A 52 10.26 6.12 -0.40
N THR A 53 11.23 7.02 -0.29
CA THR A 53 12.65 6.65 -0.37
C THR A 53 13.02 5.67 0.73
N PHE A 54 12.55 5.90 1.95
CA PHE A 54 12.78 5.01 3.08
C PHE A 54 12.16 3.61 2.86
N ILE A 55 10.88 3.57 2.48
CA ILE A 55 10.14 2.33 2.25
C ILE A 55 10.75 1.52 1.10
N LEU A 56 11.10 2.17 -0.02
CA LEU A 56 11.68 1.48 -1.16
C LEU A 56 13.06 0.90 -0.86
N LYS A 57 13.90 1.60 -0.09
CA LYS A 57 15.16 1.04 0.41
C LYS A 57 14.94 -0.25 1.21
N HIS A 58 13.98 -0.24 2.13
CA HIS A 58 13.62 -1.43 2.92
C HIS A 58 13.11 -2.57 2.02
N LYS A 59 12.30 -2.25 1.01
CA LYS A 59 11.78 -3.26 0.08
C LYS A 59 12.83 -3.90 -0.82
N TRP A 60 13.85 -3.16 -1.22
CA TRP A 60 15.03 -3.77 -1.87
C TRP A 60 15.73 -4.75 -0.92
N GLN A 61 15.92 -4.36 0.35
CA GLN A 61 16.58 -5.19 1.35
C GLN A 61 15.80 -6.47 1.68
N GLU A 62 14.46 -6.42 1.70
CA GLU A 62 13.62 -7.63 1.88
C GLU A 62 13.86 -8.68 0.78
N LEU A 63 14.27 -8.25 -0.41
CA LEU A 63 14.64 -9.13 -1.53
C LEU A 63 16.13 -9.53 -1.52
N GLY A 64 16.85 -9.20 -0.45
CA GLY A 64 18.31 -9.45 -0.34
C GLY A 64 19.15 -8.50 -1.19
N LEU A 65 18.57 -7.43 -1.72
CA LEU A 65 19.25 -6.47 -2.59
C LEU A 65 19.59 -5.19 -1.85
N GLN A 66 20.65 -4.53 -2.28
CA GLN A 66 20.96 -3.17 -1.86
C GLN A 66 20.69 -2.22 -3.04
N ILE A 67 20.10 -1.08 -2.74
CA ILE A 67 19.85 -0.04 -3.73
C ILE A 67 20.95 1.00 -3.66
N ASN A 68 21.60 1.26 -4.80
CA ASN A 68 22.54 2.35 -4.96
C ASN A 68 21.94 3.41 -5.90
N LEU A 69 21.45 4.53 -5.37
CA LEU A 69 20.85 5.59 -6.19
C LEU A 69 21.87 6.36 -7.05
N GLU A 70 23.17 6.12 -6.89
CA GLU A 70 24.21 6.60 -7.81
C GLU A 70 24.36 5.70 -9.04
N ASP A 71 23.91 4.45 -8.96
CA ASP A 71 23.83 3.55 -10.12
C ASP A 71 22.61 3.92 -10.96
N PHE A 72 22.83 4.09 -12.26
CA PHE A 72 21.80 4.53 -13.19
C PHE A 72 20.62 3.55 -13.28
N THR A 73 20.88 2.24 -13.22
CA THR A 73 19.84 1.21 -13.33
C THR A 73 18.93 1.23 -12.11
N ASP A 74 19.52 1.30 -10.92
CA ASP A 74 18.79 1.39 -9.65
C ASP A 74 18.00 2.69 -9.56
N TYR A 75 18.58 3.81 -9.98
CA TYR A 75 17.90 5.10 -10.03
C TYR A 75 16.68 5.10 -10.97
N GLU A 76 16.82 4.50 -12.15
CA GLU A 76 15.71 4.37 -13.10
C GLU A 76 14.60 3.47 -12.56
N ALA A 77 14.94 2.30 -11.99
CA ALA A 77 13.98 1.38 -11.40
C ALA A 77 13.24 2.02 -10.21
N PHE A 78 13.98 2.70 -9.33
CA PHE A 78 13.41 3.45 -8.22
C PHE A 78 12.41 4.50 -8.68
N THR A 79 12.81 5.30 -9.68
CA THR A 79 11.98 6.37 -10.22
C THR A 79 10.72 5.81 -10.90
N ALA A 80 10.85 4.68 -11.61
CA ALA A 80 9.71 3.98 -12.20
C ALA A 80 8.71 3.53 -11.12
N VAL A 81 9.19 2.91 -10.03
CA VAL A 81 8.33 2.49 -8.91
C VAL A 81 7.64 3.70 -8.27
N VAL A 82 8.35 4.79 -8.01
CA VAL A 82 7.76 6.02 -7.46
C VAL A 82 6.67 6.57 -8.38
N ARG A 83 6.92 6.62 -9.69
CA ARG A 83 5.97 7.12 -10.68
C ARG A 83 4.72 6.24 -10.79
N ILE A 84 4.88 4.92 -10.82
CA ILE A 84 3.77 3.97 -10.96
C ILE A 84 2.86 4.01 -9.73
N THR A 85 3.47 4.07 -8.54
CA THR A 85 2.73 3.92 -7.29
C THR A 85 2.20 5.25 -6.73
N GLY A 86 2.86 6.36 -7.03
CA GLY A 86 2.44 7.70 -6.62
C GLY A 86 2.20 7.83 -5.12
N GLY A 87 2.99 7.15 -4.29
CA GLY A 87 2.85 7.15 -2.83
C GLY A 87 1.79 6.20 -2.27
N ASN A 88 1.11 5.42 -3.11
CA ASN A 88 0.14 4.44 -2.65
C ASN A 88 0.83 3.20 -2.08
N PHE A 89 0.97 3.14 -0.76
CA PHE A 89 1.66 2.05 -0.07
C PHE A 89 1.11 0.66 -0.42
N ARG A 90 -0.20 0.49 -0.56
CA ARG A 90 -0.80 -0.80 -0.95
C ARG A 90 -0.35 -1.22 -2.36
N LEU A 91 -0.28 -0.26 -3.28
CA LEU A 91 0.18 -0.53 -4.64
C LEU A 91 1.68 -0.86 -4.67
N ILE A 92 2.49 -0.20 -3.84
CA ILE A 92 3.92 -0.54 -3.67
C ILE A 92 4.06 -2.01 -3.25
N GLN A 93 3.40 -2.43 -2.16
CA GLN A 93 3.48 -3.81 -1.68
C GLN A 93 3.15 -4.81 -2.78
N ARG A 94 2.03 -4.58 -3.49
CA ARG A 94 1.59 -5.46 -4.58
C ARG A 94 2.57 -5.48 -5.75
N LEU A 95 3.13 -4.32 -6.13
CA LEU A 95 4.12 -4.22 -7.20
C LEU A 95 5.38 -5.01 -6.85
N PHE A 96 5.89 -4.90 -5.61
CA PHE A 96 7.06 -5.66 -5.18
C PHE A 96 6.83 -7.17 -5.16
N THR A 97 5.65 -7.63 -4.76
CA THR A 97 5.31 -9.06 -4.89
C THR A 97 5.36 -9.52 -6.36
N GLN A 98 4.97 -8.66 -7.31
CA GLN A 98 5.11 -9.00 -8.74
C GLN A 98 6.57 -8.89 -9.22
N ILE A 99 7.34 -7.91 -8.74
CA ILE A 99 8.77 -7.78 -9.06
C ILE A 99 9.51 -9.04 -8.63
N GLU A 100 9.33 -9.48 -7.38
CA GLU A 100 9.92 -10.72 -6.86
C GLU A 100 9.56 -11.91 -7.75
N ARG A 101 8.28 -12.07 -8.09
CA ARG A 101 7.82 -13.14 -8.98
C ARG A 101 8.47 -13.08 -10.37
N VAL A 102 8.54 -11.90 -10.99
CA VAL A 102 9.18 -11.70 -12.29
C VAL A 102 10.67 -12.01 -12.20
N MET A 103 11.32 -11.61 -11.11
CA MET A 103 12.75 -11.89 -10.87
C MET A 103 13.01 -13.39 -10.76
N THR A 104 12.22 -14.11 -9.95
CA THR A 104 12.33 -15.56 -9.79
C THR A 104 12.11 -16.31 -11.09
N ILE A 105 11.09 -15.94 -11.88
CA ILE A 105 10.78 -16.63 -13.15
C ILE A 105 11.90 -16.43 -14.18
N ASN A 106 12.45 -15.22 -14.26
CA ASN A 106 13.43 -14.87 -15.28
C ASN A 106 14.89 -15.01 -14.80
N GLN A 107 15.11 -15.48 -13.56
CA GLN A 107 16.44 -15.66 -12.95
C GLN A 107 17.31 -14.40 -12.99
N VAL A 108 16.68 -13.24 -12.79
CA VAL A 108 17.38 -11.94 -12.72
C VAL A 108 17.61 -11.57 -11.27
N GLU A 109 18.83 -11.12 -10.97
CA GLU A 109 19.27 -10.78 -9.61
C GLU A 109 19.23 -9.27 -9.31
N LYS A 110 18.75 -8.46 -10.25
CA LYS A 110 18.65 -7.00 -10.08
C LYS A 110 17.27 -6.49 -10.51
N ILE A 111 16.74 -5.52 -9.78
CA ILE A 111 15.51 -4.82 -10.14
C ILE A 111 15.87 -3.73 -11.16
N SER A 112 15.72 -4.03 -12.44
CA SER A 112 15.82 -3.02 -13.50
C SER A 112 14.46 -2.37 -13.77
N LYS A 113 14.47 -1.27 -14.51
CA LYS A 113 13.24 -0.60 -14.98
C LYS A 113 12.35 -1.55 -15.77
N GLU A 114 12.92 -2.41 -16.62
CA GLU A 114 12.18 -3.39 -17.41
C GLU A 114 11.47 -4.40 -16.51
N VAL A 115 12.14 -4.91 -15.46
CA VAL A 115 11.51 -5.79 -14.46
C VAL A 115 10.32 -5.10 -13.79
N VAL A 116 10.48 -3.82 -13.43
CA VAL A 116 9.40 -3.02 -12.82
C VAL A 116 8.22 -2.86 -13.78
N GLU A 117 8.47 -2.59 -15.06
CA GLU A 117 7.42 -2.42 -16.07
C GLU A 117 6.68 -3.74 -16.35
N VAL A 118 7.40 -4.86 -16.47
CA VAL A 118 6.80 -6.20 -16.64
C VAL A 118 5.97 -6.58 -15.41
N ALA A 119 6.48 -6.31 -14.21
CA ALA A 119 5.76 -6.52 -12.97
C ALA A 119 4.48 -5.67 -12.89
N ARG A 120 4.54 -4.42 -13.38
CA ARG A 120 3.39 -3.52 -13.48
C ARG A 120 2.33 -4.07 -14.44
N GLU A 121 2.72 -4.59 -15.60
CA GLU A 121 1.79 -5.20 -16.55
C GLU A 121 1.12 -6.47 -15.98
N SER A 122 1.87 -7.20 -15.16
CA SER A 122 1.38 -8.39 -14.45
C SER A 122 0.49 -8.07 -13.25
N LEU A 123 0.44 -6.80 -12.82
CA LEU A 123 -0.53 -6.37 -11.80
C LEU A 123 -1.92 -6.49 -12.41
N VAL A 124 -2.59 -7.60 -12.10
CA VAL A 124 -4.04 -7.68 -12.22
C VAL A 124 -4.61 -6.63 -11.26
N ILE A 125 -4.84 -5.43 -11.77
CA ILE A 125 -5.91 -4.57 -11.25
C ILE A 125 -7.14 -5.44 -11.48
N GLY A 126 -7.67 -6.05 -10.41
CA GLY A 126 -8.75 -7.03 -10.48
C GLY A 126 -9.70 -6.71 -11.63
N HIS A 127 -9.77 -7.59 -12.63
CA HIS A 127 -10.83 -7.50 -13.61
C HIS A 127 -12.14 -7.63 -12.84
N LYS A 128 -12.86 -6.51 -12.76
CA LYS A 128 -14.24 -6.29 -12.31
C LYS A 128 -14.80 -7.25 -11.27
#